data_AF-A0A0D0F1U6-F1
#
_entry.id   AF-A0A0D0F1U6-F1
#
_cell.length_a   1.000
_cell.length_b   1.000
_cell.length_c   1.000
_cell.angle_alpha   90.00
_cell.angle_beta   90.00
_cell.angle_gamma   90.00
#
_symmetry.space_group_name_H-M   'P 1'
#
loop_
_entity.id
_entity.type
_entity.pdbx_description
1 polymer ?
#
loop_
_entity_poly.entity_id
_entity_poly.type
_entity_poly.pdbx_seq_one_letter_code
_entity_poly.pdbx_strand_id
1 'polypeptide(L)'
;MKIAGRIIQTRNITHNDEHTFSGYYKNHSIYVTDDHGHGKSKDIQLTRYHIEVTDPRGCYACNSWEDLEDINAAIIYALDGAVL
;
A
#
# COMPACT_ATOMS: atom_id res chain seq x y z
N MET A 1 -12.14 0.14 6.77
CA MET A 1 -10.84 0.14 7.47
C MET A 1 -10.51 1.56 7.95
N LYS A 2 -10.01 1.72 9.18
CA LYS A 2 -9.50 3.00 9.69
C LYS A 2 -7.98 2.86 9.90
N ILE A 3 -7.20 3.73 9.30
CA ILE A 3 -5.72 3.66 9.31
C ILE A 3 -5.14 5.07 9.33
N ALA A 4 -4.25 5.37 10.28
CA ALA A 4 -3.64 6.70 10.46
C ALA A 4 -4.63 7.89 10.33
N GLY A 5 -5.81 7.79 10.95
CA GLY A 5 -6.84 8.84 10.88
C GLY A 5 -7.69 8.87 9.59
N ARG A 6 -7.36 8.04 8.60
CA ARG A 6 -8.07 7.92 7.31
C ARG A 6 -9.07 6.76 7.37
N ILE A 7 -10.16 6.88 6.62
CA ILE A 7 -11.22 5.85 6.55
C ILE A 7 -11.35 5.38 5.11
N ILE A 8 -10.93 4.14 4.84
CA ILE A 8 -11.17 3.44 3.57
C ILE A 8 -12.47 2.66 3.74
N GLN A 9 -13.45 2.96 2.91
CA GLN A 9 -14.77 2.30 2.98
C GLN A 9 -14.66 0.84 2.55
N THR A 10 -15.32 -0.09 3.25
CA THR A 10 -15.24 -1.52 2.95
C THR A 10 -15.61 -1.85 1.51
N ARG A 11 -16.60 -1.16 0.92
CA ARG A 11 -16.99 -1.32 -0.49
C ARG A 11 -15.90 -0.98 -1.50
N ASN A 12 -14.87 -0.24 -1.08
CA ASN A 12 -13.74 0.14 -1.92
C ASN A 12 -12.53 -0.78 -1.72
N ILE A 13 -12.59 -1.75 -0.81
CA ILE A 13 -11.51 -2.70 -0.55
C ILE A 13 -11.79 -3.94 -1.40
N THR A 14 -10.85 -4.27 -2.27
CA THR A 14 -10.92 -5.46 -3.13
C THR A 14 -10.22 -6.64 -2.47
N HIS A 15 -9.11 -6.39 -1.78
CA HIS A 15 -8.36 -7.40 -1.04
C HIS A 15 -7.71 -6.80 0.20
N ASN A 16 -7.68 -7.54 1.31
CA ASN A 16 -7.07 -7.09 2.57
C ASN A 16 -6.76 -8.28 3.47
N ASP A 17 -5.50 -8.72 3.45
CA ASP A 17 -4.92 -9.68 4.39
C ASP A 17 -3.56 -9.19 4.90
N GLU A 18 -2.80 -10.07 5.55
CA GLU A 18 -1.50 -9.73 6.15
C GLU A 18 -0.37 -9.47 5.13
N HIS A 19 -0.55 -9.92 3.89
CA HIS A 19 0.46 -9.90 2.83
C HIS A 19 0.11 -8.90 1.72
N THR A 20 -1.17 -8.71 1.45
CA THR A 20 -1.65 -7.92 0.32
C THR A 20 -2.84 -7.04 0.70
N PHE A 21 -2.79 -5.81 0.21
CA PHE A 21 -3.91 -4.87 0.22
C PHE A 21 -4.16 -4.33 -1.18
N SER A 22 -5.42 -4.30 -1.60
CA SER A 22 -5.84 -3.61 -2.81
C SER A 22 -7.19 -2.94 -2.63
N GLY A 23 -7.33 -1.74 -3.19
CA GLY A 23 -8.58 -1.00 -3.11
C GLY A 23 -8.47 0.44 -3.56
N TYR A 24 -9.48 1.23 -3.22
CA TYR A 24 -9.61 2.62 -3.66
C TYR A 24 -9.77 3.59 -2.50
N TYR A 25 -9.01 4.69 -2.56
CA TYR A 25 -9.15 5.82 -1.65
C TYR A 25 -9.06 7.15 -2.42
N LYS A 26 -10.05 8.04 -2.25
CA LYS A 26 -10.13 9.32 -2.97
C LYS A 26 -9.89 9.18 -4.49
N ASN A 27 -10.52 8.18 -5.10
CA ASN A 27 -10.38 7.81 -6.53
C ASN A 27 -8.98 7.36 -6.97
N HIS A 28 -8.05 7.11 -6.04
CA HIS A 28 -6.76 6.48 -6.34
C HIS A 28 -6.86 4.99 -6.10
N SER A 29 -6.31 4.20 -7.01
CA SER A 29 -6.11 2.77 -6.79
C SER A 29 -4.85 2.60 -5.94
N ILE A 30 -4.94 1.78 -4.90
CA ILE A 30 -3.84 1.44 -4.01
C ILE A 30 -3.61 -0.05 -4.16
N TYR A 31 -2.36 -0.44 -4.39
CA TYR A 31 -1.91 -1.82 -4.40
C TYR A 31 -0.64 -1.94 -3.57
N VAL A 32 -0.67 -2.83 -2.60
CA VAL A 32 0.46 -3.12 -1.72
C VAL A 32 0.56 -4.63 -1.57
N THR A 33 1.76 -5.19 -1.74
CA THR A 33 2.00 -6.63 -1.54
C THR A 33 3.45 -6.89 -1.13
N ASP A 34 3.72 -7.93 -0.34
CA ASP A 34 5.06 -8.48 -0.12
C ASP A 34 5.39 -9.68 -1.05
N ASP A 35 4.42 -10.15 -1.82
CA ASP A 35 4.59 -11.21 -2.82
C ASP A 35 4.86 -10.62 -4.21
N HIS A 36 6.04 -10.04 -4.38
CA HIS A 36 6.41 -9.29 -5.59
C HIS A 36 7.73 -9.73 -6.25
N GLY A 37 8.46 -10.69 -5.66
CA GLY A 37 9.71 -11.21 -6.23
C GLY A 37 10.91 -10.25 -6.27
N HIS A 38 10.84 -9.05 -5.66
CA HIS A 38 11.92 -8.04 -5.65
C HIS A 38 12.94 -8.24 -4.50
N GLY A 39 13.15 -9.50 -4.13
CA GLY A 39 14.04 -9.89 -3.03
C GLY A 39 13.49 -9.62 -1.64
N LYS A 40 14.29 -9.95 -0.64
CA LYS A 40 13.95 -9.77 0.79
C LYS A 40 14.39 -8.39 1.29
N SER A 41 13.80 -7.98 2.41
CA SER A 41 14.24 -6.84 3.19
C SER A 41 15.72 -6.93 3.57
N LYS A 42 16.34 -5.76 3.80
CA LYS A 42 17.73 -5.68 4.29
C LYS A 42 17.83 -6.04 5.78
N ASP A 43 16.75 -5.82 6.54
CA ASP A 43 16.63 -6.16 7.95
C ASP A 43 15.65 -7.32 8.12
N ILE A 44 16.06 -8.35 8.88
CA ILE A 44 15.24 -9.54 9.15
C ILE A 44 13.94 -9.24 9.92
N GLN A 45 13.87 -8.09 10.59
CA GLN A 45 12.67 -7.66 11.31
C GLN A 45 11.66 -6.94 10.43
N LEU A 46 12.01 -6.63 9.18
CA LEU A 46 11.16 -5.90 8.23
C LEU A 46 10.73 -6.81 7.08
N THR A 47 9.63 -6.44 6.44
CA THR A 47 9.13 -7.07 5.21
C THR A 47 9.26 -6.07 4.06
N ARG A 48 9.79 -6.51 2.91
CA ARG A 48 9.79 -5.66 1.72
C ARG A 48 8.40 -5.68 1.11
N TYR A 49 7.83 -4.51 0.88
CA TYR A 49 6.57 -4.33 0.19
C TYR A 49 6.79 -3.62 -1.15
N HIS A 50 6.11 -4.10 -2.18
CA HIS A 50 5.86 -3.36 -3.40
C HIS A 50 4.63 -2.47 -3.18
N ILE A 51 4.77 -1.18 -3.45
CA ILE A 51 3.77 -0.16 -3.15
C ILE A 51 3.49 0.64 -4.42
N GLU A 52 2.24 0.58 -4.88
CA GLU A 52 1.75 1.35 -6.02
C GLU A 52 0.48 2.12 -5.65
N VAL A 53 0.45 3.40 -6.01
CA VAL A 53 -0.75 4.22 -5.99
C VAL A 53 -0.90 4.90 -7.34
N THR A 54 -2.03 4.68 -8.01
CA THR A 54 -2.33 5.28 -9.30
C THR A 54 -3.51 6.23 -9.21
N ASP A 55 -3.39 7.39 -9.88
CA ASP A 55 -4.45 8.38 -9.98
C ASP A 55 -5.53 7.93 -11.00
N PRO A 56 -6.67 8.65 -11.09
CA PRO A 56 -7.73 8.32 -12.06
C PRO A 56 -7.31 8.35 -13.54
N ARG A 57 -6.15 8.94 -13.85
CA ARG A 57 -5.60 9.04 -15.21
C ARG A 57 -4.63 7.90 -15.51
N GLY A 58 -4.35 7.04 -14.52
CA GLY A 58 -3.39 5.94 -14.62
C GLY A 58 -1.95 6.37 -14.38
N CYS A 59 -1.70 7.58 -13.88
CA CYS A 59 -0.37 8.04 -13.51
C CYS A 59 -0.01 7.56 -12.10
N TYR A 60 1.25 7.18 -11.87
CA TYR A 60 1.73 6.83 -10.53
C TYR A 60 1.81 8.09 -9.65
N ALA A 61 1.03 8.10 -8.57
CA ALA A 61 1.16 9.06 -7.47
C ALA A 61 2.22 8.59 -6.46
N CYS A 62 2.39 7.26 -6.32
CA CYS A 62 3.46 6.63 -5.55
C CYS A 62 3.82 5.30 -6.23
N ASN A 63 5.12 5.01 -6.38
CA ASN A 63 5.62 3.71 -6.86
C ASN A 63 6.99 3.47 -6.23
N SER A 64 7.08 2.54 -5.27
CA SER A 64 8.32 2.22 -4.55
C SER A 64 8.36 0.77 -4.05
N TRP A 65 9.54 0.37 -3.58
CA TRP A 65 9.73 -0.82 -2.77
C TRP A 65 10.38 -0.42 -1.44
N GLU A 66 9.69 -0.65 -0.34
CA GLU A 66 10.15 -0.26 0.98
C GLU A 66 10.16 -1.43 1.96
N ASP A 67 11.12 -1.44 2.86
CA ASP A 67 11.21 -2.41 3.95
C ASP A 67 10.45 -1.83 5.16
N LEU A 68 9.30 -2.40 5.51
CA LEU A 68 8.36 -1.89 6.52
C LEU A 68 7.93 -3.00 7.50
N GLU A 69 7.44 -2.60 8.66
CA GLU A 69 7.10 -3.52 9.76
C GLU A 69 5.94 -4.46 9.42
N ASP A 70 4.89 -3.93 8.78
CA ASP A 70 3.70 -4.68 8.41
C ASP A 70 2.93 -4.03 7.25
N ILE A 71 1.84 -4.68 6.82
CA ILE A 71 0.97 -4.21 5.75
C ILE A 71 0.32 -2.85 6.07
N ASN A 72 0.05 -2.54 7.34
CA ASN A 72 -0.53 -1.25 7.71
C ASN A 72 0.48 -0.12 7.52
N ALA A 73 1.74 -0.32 7.93
CA ALA A 73 2.82 0.63 7.68
C ALA A 73 3.00 0.88 6.18
N ALA A 74 2.89 -0.16 5.35
CA ALA A 74 2.95 -0.04 3.89
C ALA A 74 1.76 0.71 3.29
N ILE A 75 0.53 0.48 3.78
CA ILE A 75 -0.65 1.26 3.36
C ILE A 75 -0.50 2.74 3.77
N ILE A 76 0.05 3.02 4.97
CA ILE A 76 0.30 4.40 5.42
C ILE A 76 1.33 5.07 4.50
N TYR A 77 2.44 4.39 4.20
CA TYR A 77 3.46 4.89 3.28
C TYR A 77 2.87 5.20 1.90
N ALA A 78 2.02 4.31 1.37
CA ALA A 78 1.32 4.50 0.11
C ALA A 78 0.47 5.79 0.12
N LEU A 79 -0.31 5.99 1.18
CA LEU A 79 -1.19 7.15 1.34
C LEU A 79 -0.40 8.45 1.51
N ASP A 80 0.65 8.44 2.33
CA ASP A 80 1.49 9.61 2.57
C ASP A 80 2.30 9.98 1.32
N GLY A 81 2.88 8.99 0.63
CA GLY A 81 3.62 9.18 -0.62
C GLY A 81 2.76 9.74 -1.76
N ALA A 82 1.48 9.37 -1.79
CA ALA A 82 0.50 9.91 -2.73
C ALA A 82 -0.19 11.21 -2.25
N VAL A 83 0.16 11.73 -1.06
CA VAL A 83 -0.42 12.94 -0.45
C VAL A 83 -1.94 12.84 -0.24
N LEU A 84 -2.41 11.68 0.26
CA LEU A 84 -3.83 11.35 0.46
C LEU A 84 -4.32 11.41 1.91
#